data_AF-A0A1D6IZ76-F1
#
_entry.id   AF-A0A1D6IZ76-F1
#
_cell.length_a   1.000
_cell.length_b   1.000
_cell.length_c   1.000
_cell.angle_alpha   90.00
_cell.angle_beta   90.00
_cell.angle_gamma   90.00
#
_symmetry.space_group_name_H-M   'P 1'
#
loop_
_entity.id
_entity.type
_entity.pdbx_description
1 polymer ?
#
loop_
_entity_poly.entity_id
_entity_poly.type
_entity_poly.pdbx_seq_one_letter_code
_entity_poly.pdbx_strand_id
1 'polypeptide(L)'
;MNVNSDIQIRQLLFGGIENRHKSGETWPHSKTFKVLNEESVATEGKKTSKYRTIKLCSIVEDLKIDMFTPSGWPTVSGDALRSLAGKIPTEYIYTIDDIQDDDEYTSGSENPDGNSSYGTAYEAFGGGKNGKEACHAIAALCEICSIDSLISNFILPLQGDHISCAEGRIHCSLNINTETGRLSARTPNLQNQPALEKDRYRIRQAFVAAPGNSLIVADYGQAGGDFHSRTAMNMYQHIRDAVQEKKVLLEWHPQPGQEKPPVPLLKDAFGAERRKAKMLNFSIAYGKTAVGLSRDWKVSVKEARDTLKLWYRDRKEVLA
;
A
#
# COMPACT_ATOMS: atom_id res chain seq x y z
N MET A 1 22.98 0.56 9.97
CA MET A 1 21.92 1.61 10.00
C MET A 1 20.62 0.93 10.39
N ASN A 2 19.72 1.61 11.11
CA ASN A 2 18.37 1.07 11.34
C ASN A 2 17.48 1.45 10.15
N VAL A 3 17.18 0.48 9.30
CA VAL A 3 16.33 0.65 8.10
C VAL A 3 14.87 0.92 8.43
N ASN A 4 14.44 0.69 9.68
CA ASN A 4 13.10 0.99 10.16
C ASN A 4 12.97 2.40 10.74
N SER A 5 14.05 3.18 10.69
CA SER A 5 14.07 4.56 11.19
C SER A 5 13.90 5.55 10.04
N ASP A 6 12.72 6.16 9.95
CA ASP A 6 12.43 7.22 8.98
C ASP A 6 13.49 8.33 8.97
N ILE A 7 14.01 8.67 10.15
CA ILE A 7 15.03 9.71 10.32
C ILE A 7 16.37 9.26 9.71
N GLN A 8 16.75 8.00 9.87
CA GLN A 8 17.99 7.47 9.30
C GLN A 8 17.87 7.29 7.79
N ILE A 9 16.73 6.81 7.29
CA ILE A 9 16.46 6.72 5.83
C ILE A 9 16.49 8.12 5.22
N ARG A 10 15.83 9.09 5.86
CA ARG A 10 15.85 10.48 5.41
C ARG A 10 17.26 11.06 5.41
N GLN A 11 18.07 10.76 6.43
CA GLN A 11 19.47 11.19 6.47
C GLN A 11 20.30 10.61 5.32
N LEU A 12 20.04 9.35 4.96
CA LEU A 12 20.77 8.65 3.91
C LEU A 12 20.43 9.19 2.51
N LEU A 13 19.15 9.45 2.24
CA LEU A 13 18.65 9.80 0.90
C LEU A 13 18.52 11.30 0.63
N PHE A 14 18.35 12.11 1.69
CA PHE A 14 17.97 13.52 1.56
C PHE A 14 18.84 14.45 2.42
N GLY A 15 20.08 14.07 2.71
CA GLY A 15 21.01 14.97 3.39
C GLY A 15 21.35 16.18 2.53
N GLY A 16 21.34 17.38 3.10
CA GLY A 16 21.57 18.64 2.38
C GLY A 16 20.31 19.34 1.87
N ILE A 17 19.14 18.68 1.91
CA ILE A 17 17.90 19.21 1.34
C ILE A 17 17.29 20.32 2.23
N GLU A 18 16.81 21.39 1.59
CA GLU A 18 16.09 22.49 2.24
C GLU A 18 14.65 22.12 2.63
N ASN A 19 14.21 22.62 3.78
CA ASN A 19 12.83 22.47 4.23
C ASN A 19 11.89 23.29 3.35
N ARG A 20 10.80 22.67 2.88
CA ARG A 20 9.82 23.31 2.00
C ARG A 20 9.09 24.51 2.63
N HIS A 21 8.93 24.53 3.95
CA HIS A 21 8.19 25.57 4.67
C HIS A 21 9.10 26.61 5.32
N LYS A 22 10.37 26.29 5.54
CA LYS A 22 11.31 27.13 6.27
C LYS A 22 12.54 27.36 5.42
N SER A 23 12.51 28.45 4.67
CA SER A 23 13.63 28.78 3.80
C SER A 23 14.90 29.03 4.62
N GLY A 24 16.03 28.48 4.15
CA GLY A 24 17.32 28.51 4.81
C GLY A 24 17.56 27.41 5.85
N GLU A 25 16.56 26.60 6.21
CA GLU A 25 16.75 25.43 7.07
C GLU A 25 17.04 24.19 6.21
N THR A 26 18.29 23.72 6.23
CA THR A 26 18.71 22.51 5.51
C THR A 26 18.86 21.31 6.43
N TRP A 27 18.52 20.13 5.91
CA TRP A 27 18.83 18.87 6.59
C TRP A 27 20.35 18.67 6.55
N PRO A 28 21.02 18.30 7.66
CA PRO A 28 22.47 18.19 7.67
C PRO A 28 22.98 17.11 6.69
N HIS A 29 24.12 17.35 6.04
CA HIS A 29 24.74 16.36 5.14
C HIS A 29 25.23 15.09 5.87
N SER A 30 25.53 15.20 7.16
CA SER A 30 25.85 14.06 7.99
C SER A 30 25.30 14.21 9.40
N LYS A 31 24.89 13.10 10.01
CA LYS A 31 24.35 13.09 11.38
C LYS A 31 24.75 11.82 12.10
N THR A 32 24.99 11.97 13.40
CA THR A 32 25.41 10.89 14.28
C THR A 32 24.20 10.25 14.96
N PHE A 33 24.14 8.92 14.97
CA PHE A 33 23.07 8.14 15.58
C PHE A 33 23.63 7.11 16.55
N LYS A 34 22.90 6.89 17.64
CA LYS A 34 23.14 5.78 18.57
C LYS A 34 22.31 4.59 18.11
N VAL A 35 22.98 3.49 17.75
CA VAL A 35 22.35 2.26 17.24
C VAL A 35 22.73 1.07 18.11
N LEU A 36 21.93 0.00 18.07
CA LEU A 36 22.22 -1.23 18.79
C LEU A 36 23.51 -1.86 18.25
N ASN A 37 24.32 -2.44 19.14
CA ASN A 37 25.56 -3.09 18.78
C ASN A 37 25.34 -4.60 18.62
N GLU A 38 24.67 -5.01 17.55
CA GLU A 38 24.32 -6.42 17.29
C GLU A 38 25.54 -7.28 16.98
N GLU A 39 26.54 -6.71 16.32
CA GLU A 39 27.79 -7.37 15.92
C GLU A 39 28.85 -7.42 17.03
N SER A 40 28.51 -6.98 18.25
CA SER A 40 29.44 -6.93 19.40
C SER A 40 30.78 -6.24 19.09
N VAL A 41 30.79 -5.25 18.18
CA VAL A 41 32.01 -4.53 17.80
C VAL A 41 32.51 -3.76 19.01
N ALA A 42 33.72 -4.09 19.47
CA ALA A 42 34.41 -3.36 20.51
C ALA A 42 35.15 -2.15 19.90
N THR A 43 35.16 -1.03 20.61
CA THR A 43 36.17 0.01 20.34
C THR A 43 37.47 -0.45 20.97
N GLU A 44 38.61 -0.31 20.26
CA GLU A 44 39.92 -0.75 20.74
C GLU A 44 40.15 -0.35 22.20
N GLY A 45 40.34 -1.35 23.07
CA GLY A 45 40.60 -1.17 24.50
C GLY A 45 39.40 -0.98 25.43
N LYS A 46 38.13 -1.11 24.96
CA LYS A 46 36.92 -0.97 25.83
C LYS A 46 35.99 -2.18 25.76
N LYS A 47 35.29 -2.45 26.88
CA LYS A 47 34.22 -3.47 26.96
C LYS A 47 33.11 -3.17 25.96
N THR A 48 32.52 -4.22 25.39
CA THR A 48 31.42 -4.14 24.42
C THR A 48 30.20 -3.46 25.05
N SER A 49 29.80 -2.31 24.49
CA SER A 49 28.60 -1.58 24.87
C SER A 49 27.39 -2.09 24.09
N LYS A 50 26.22 -2.13 24.73
CA LYS A 50 24.92 -2.46 24.09
C LYS A 50 24.61 -1.56 22.89
N TYR A 51 25.12 -0.33 22.91
CA TYR A 51 24.93 0.63 21.82
C TYR A 51 26.26 1.12 21.29
N ARG A 52 26.31 1.35 19.97
CA ARG A 52 27.42 2.01 19.27
C ARG A 52 26.94 3.28 18.58
N THR A 53 27.88 4.16 18.29
CA THR A 53 27.62 5.41 17.58
C THR A 53 28.04 5.27 16.13
N ILE A 54 27.16 5.61 15.20
CA ILE A 54 27.46 5.65 13.76
C ILE A 54 27.24 7.05 13.22
N LYS A 55 28.06 7.45 12.25
CA LYS A 55 27.85 8.67 11.45
C LYS A 55 27.25 8.26 10.12
N LEU A 56 26.05 8.75 9.81
CA LEU A 56 25.41 8.56 8.51
C LEU A 56 25.57 9.81 7.67
N CYS A 57 26.01 9.64 6.44
CA CYS A 57 26.13 10.70 5.43
C CYS A 57 25.09 10.47 4.33
N SER A 58 24.70 11.54 3.63
CA SER A 58 23.94 11.38 2.38
C SER A 58 24.75 10.59 1.37
N ILE A 59 24.11 9.67 0.64
CA ILE A 59 24.77 8.86 -0.40
C ILE A 59 24.49 9.35 -1.82
N VAL A 60 23.60 10.32 -1.94
CA VAL A 60 23.14 10.88 -3.21
C VAL A 60 22.89 12.37 -3.04
N GLU A 61 23.19 13.11 -4.10
CA GLU A 61 22.86 14.52 -4.25
C GLU A 61 21.75 14.63 -5.30
N ASP A 62 20.92 15.66 -5.23
CA ASP A 62 19.88 15.98 -6.23
C ASP A 62 18.76 14.94 -6.45
N LEU A 63 18.47 14.11 -5.46
CA LEU A 63 17.32 13.20 -5.53
C LEU A 63 16.01 14.00 -5.62
N LYS A 64 15.22 13.76 -6.67
CA LYS A 64 13.94 14.47 -6.88
C LYS A 64 12.94 14.13 -5.77
N ILE A 65 12.40 15.16 -5.13
CA ILE A 65 11.44 15.02 -4.02
C ILE A 65 10.03 15.34 -4.52
N ASP A 66 9.19 14.31 -4.59
CA ASP A 66 7.78 14.48 -5.00
C ASP A 66 6.85 14.71 -3.81
N MET A 67 7.27 14.31 -2.60
CA MET A 67 6.39 14.25 -1.43
C MET A 67 7.08 14.78 -0.17
N PHE A 68 6.34 15.54 0.64
CA PHE A 68 6.80 16.16 1.87
C PHE A 68 5.89 15.80 3.05
N THR A 69 6.48 15.70 4.24
CA THR A 69 5.77 15.63 5.52
C THR A 69 5.05 16.95 5.83
N PRO A 70 4.07 16.98 6.75
CA PRO A 70 3.45 18.23 7.21
C PRO A 70 4.45 19.25 7.78
N SER A 71 5.59 18.78 8.29
CA SER A 71 6.70 19.62 8.76
C SER A 71 7.61 20.18 7.66
N GLY A 72 7.33 19.88 6.38
CA GLY A 72 8.09 20.41 5.24
C GLY A 72 9.35 19.62 4.87
N TRP A 73 9.63 18.49 5.53
CA TRP A 73 10.75 17.60 5.21
C TRP A 73 10.37 16.52 4.20
N PRO A 74 11.30 16.02 3.36
CA PRO A 74 11.05 14.89 2.47
C PRO A 74 10.47 13.68 3.22
N THR A 75 9.41 13.08 2.69
CA THR A 75 8.84 11.85 3.26
C THR A 75 9.60 10.62 2.77
N VAL A 76 9.68 9.62 3.63
CA VAL A 76 10.23 8.29 3.34
C VAL A 76 9.15 7.21 3.44
N SER A 77 7.89 7.62 3.31
CA SER A 77 6.75 6.70 3.22
C SER A 77 6.89 5.74 2.05
N GLY A 78 6.26 4.57 2.13
CA GLY A 78 6.30 3.56 1.06
C GLY A 78 5.98 4.11 -0.33
N ASP A 79 5.01 5.04 -0.46
CA ASP A 79 4.69 5.68 -1.74
C ASP A 79 5.83 6.58 -2.27
N ALA A 80 6.54 7.27 -1.37
CA ALA A 80 7.64 8.14 -1.75
C ALA A 80 8.84 7.31 -2.21
N LEU A 81 9.21 6.29 -1.44
CA LEU A 81 10.27 5.35 -1.82
C LEU A 81 9.93 4.59 -3.12
N ARG A 82 8.65 4.23 -3.34
CA ARG A 82 8.21 3.61 -4.59
C ARG A 82 8.28 4.56 -5.80
N SER A 83 8.09 5.88 -5.60
CA SER A 83 8.33 6.88 -6.65
C SER A 83 9.81 6.92 -7.05
N LEU A 84 10.70 6.84 -6.06
CA LEU A 84 12.15 6.82 -6.29
C LEU A 84 12.61 5.53 -7.01
N ALA A 85 12.09 4.37 -6.59
CA ALA A 85 12.46 3.08 -7.15
C ALA A 85 11.85 2.81 -8.54
N GLY A 86 10.61 3.25 -8.76
CA GLY A 86 9.84 2.89 -9.95
C GLY A 86 9.00 1.62 -9.74
N LYS A 87 8.52 1.04 -10.85
CA LYS A 87 7.67 -0.17 -10.86
C LYS A 87 8.54 -1.40 -11.12
N ILE A 88 9.28 -1.83 -10.10
CA ILE A 88 10.08 -3.06 -10.15
C ILE A 88 9.22 -4.22 -9.62
N PRO A 89 8.99 -5.29 -10.41
CA PRO A 89 8.26 -6.47 -9.93
C PRO A 89 9.02 -7.19 -8.82
N THR A 90 8.30 -7.74 -7.85
CA THR A 90 8.89 -8.32 -6.63
C THR A 90 9.86 -9.48 -6.90
N GLU A 91 9.62 -10.28 -7.95
CA GLU A 91 10.54 -11.35 -8.35
C GLU A 91 11.93 -10.85 -8.73
N TYR A 92 12.05 -9.63 -9.26
CA TYR A 92 13.31 -9.07 -9.72
C TYR A 92 14.05 -8.26 -8.67
N ILE A 93 13.42 -7.94 -7.53
CA ILE A 93 14.04 -7.15 -6.45
C ILE A 93 15.28 -7.85 -5.88
N TYR A 94 15.30 -9.19 -5.90
CA TYR A 94 16.34 -9.99 -5.26
C TYR A 94 17.31 -10.67 -6.25
N THR A 95 17.07 -10.55 -7.55
CA THR A 95 17.91 -11.15 -8.60
C THR A 95 18.85 -10.08 -9.15
N ILE A 96 19.85 -9.69 -8.36
CA ILE A 96 20.87 -8.70 -8.75
C ILE A 96 22.00 -9.36 -9.58
N ASP A 97 22.18 -10.68 -9.46
CA ASP A 97 23.31 -11.40 -10.05
C ASP A 97 23.24 -11.57 -11.58
N ASP A 98 22.09 -11.33 -12.21
CA ASP A 98 21.88 -11.43 -13.67
C ASP A 98 21.95 -10.07 -14.38
N ILE A 99 22.51 -9.02 -13.77
CA ILE A 99 22.72 -7.74 -14.48
C ILE A 99 23.97 -7.90 -15.37
N GLN A 100 23.83 -8.57 -16.51
CA GLN A 100 24.84 -8.53 -17.58
C GLN A 100 24.74 -7.17 -18.28
N ASP A 101 25.90 -6.57 -18.59
CA ASP A 101 25.99 -5.26 -19.28
C ASP A 101 25.38 -5.28 -20.69
N ASP A 102 25.02 -6.46 -21.22
CA ASP A 102 24.52 -6.69 -22.59
C ASP A 102 23.11 -7.31 -22.66
N ASP A 103 22.29 -7.21 -21.60
CA ASP A 103 20.95 -7.79 -21.66
C ASP A 103 19.96 -6.97 -22.50
N GLU A 104 19.89 -7.40 -23.76
CA GLU A 104 18.80 -7.35 -24.73
C GLU A 104 17.45 -7.93 -24.19
N TYR A 105 17.25 -7.93 -22.87
CA TYR A 105 16.02 -8.37 -22.19
C TYR A 105 15.14 -7.19 -21.76
N THR A 106 15.23 -6.07 -22.48
CA THR A 106 14.19 -5.03 -22.57
C THR A 106 12.96 -5.53 -23.36
N SER A 107 12.63 -6.82 -23.31
CA SER A 107 11.46 -7.42 -23.92
C SER A 107 10.70 -8.21 -22.85
N GLY A 108 10.23 -7.48 -21.84
CA GLY A 108 9.58 -8.10 -20.69
C GLY A 108 8.61 -7.23 -19.91
N SER A 109 8.54 -5.92 -20.21
CA SER A 109 7.37 -5.05 -19.99
C SER A 109 7.82 -3.60 -20.18
N GLU A 110 7.90 -3.16 -21.42
CA GLU A 110 7.73 -1.73 -21.68
C GLU A 110 6.34 -1.36 -21.12
N ASN A 111 6.26 -0.37 -20.21
CA ASN A 111 4.98 0.29 -20.03
C ASN A 111 4.56 0.81 -21.43
N PRO A 112 3.27 0.76 -21.80
CA PRO A 112 2.79 1.18 -23.13
C PRO A 112 3.10 2.65 -23.48
N ASP A 113 3.70 3.42 -22.57
CA ASP A 113 4.12 4.80 -22.70
C ASP A 113 5.65 5.00 -22.93
N GLY A 114 6.43 3.94 -23.14
CA GLY A 114 7.88 4.05 -23.44
C GLY A 114 8.76 4.59 -22.31
N ASN A 115 8.24 4.61 -21.08
CA ASN A 115 8.95 5.12 -19.91
C ASN A 115 9.62 3.95 -19.15
N SER A 116 10.92 4.11 -18.84
CA SER A 116 11.74 3.18 -18.05
C SER A 116 10.99 2.66 -16.82
N SER A 117 11.13 1.37 -16.48
CA SER A 117 10.51 0.78 -15.27
C SER A 117 11.05 1.40 -13.98
N TYR A 118 12.18 2.09 -14.06
CA TYR A 118 12.90 2.69 -12.95
C TYR A 118 12.40 4.11 -12.63
N GLY A 119 12.48 4.46 -11.34
CA GLY A 119 12.05 5.75 -10.82
C GLY A 119 13.13 6.83 -10.86
N THR A 120 12.92 7.91 -10.12
CA THR A 120 13.80 9.08 -10.13
C THR A 120 15.19 8.82 -9.54
N ALA A 121 15.38 7.72 -8.80
CA ALA A 121 16.70 7.33 -8.29
C ALA A 121 17.64 6.87 -9.41
N TYR A 122 17.13 6.43 -10.57
CA TYR A 122 17.99 5.93 -11.65
C TYR A 122 19.00 6.99 -12.11
N GLU A 123 18.50 8.17 -12.47
CA GLU A 123 19.36 9.28 -12.92
C GLU A 123 20.17 9.88 -11.77
N ALA A 124 19.61 9.95 -10.56
CA ALA A 124 20.30 10.53 -9.40
C ALA A 124 21.56 9.73 -8.99
N PHE A 125 21.60 8.43 -9.31
CA PHE A 125 22.76 7.57 -9.07
C PHE A 125 23.63 7.37 -10.33
N GLY A 126 23.50 8.25 -11.33
CA GLY A 126 24.34 8.27 -12.52
C GLY A 126 23.92 7.30 -13.63
N GLY A 127 22.71 6.74 -13.56
CA GLY A 127 22.18 5.83 -14.57
C GLY A 127 22.96 4.52 -14.71
N GLY A 128 22.78 3.83 -15.84
CA GLY A 128 23.46 2.57 -16.14
C GLY A 128 23.25 1.52 -15.05
N LYS A 129 24.33 0.81 -14.70
CA LYS A 129 24.30 -0.23 -13.65
C LYS A 129 24.01 0.36 -12.26
N ASN A 130 24.67 1.45 -11.89
CA ASN A 130 24.51 2.09 -10.57
C ASN A 130 23.09 2.60 -10.34
N GLY A 131 22.47 3.21 -11.35
CA GLY A 131 21.08 3.65 -11.32
C GLY A 131 20.10 2.49 -11.16
N LYS A 132 20.31 1.38 -11.88
CA LYS A 132 19.51 0.15 -11.71
C LYS A 132 19.64 -0.38 -10.28
N GLU A 133 20.86 -0.59 -9.81
CA GLU A 133 21.15 -1.11 -8.46
C GLU A 133 20.52 -0.23 -7.36
N ALA A 134 20.59 1.10 -7.50
CA ALA A 134 19.97 2.02 -6.57
C ALA A 134 18.44 1.88 -6.52
N CYS A 135 17.78 1.82 -7.68
CA CYS A 135 16.33 1.61 -7.74
C CYS A 135 15.92 0.26 -7.14
N HIS A 136 16.68 -0.80 -7.41
CA HIS A 136 16.47 -2.14 -6.83
C HIS A 136 16.65 -2.13 -5.30
N ALA A 137 17.69 -1.48 -4.79
CA ALA A 137 17.93 -1.34 -3.35
C ALA A 137 16.79 -0.57 -2.65
N ILE A 138 16.29 0.52 -3.26
CA ILE A 138 15.16 1.27 -2.71
C ILE A 138 13.85 0.46 -2.79
N ALA A 139 13.65 -0.34 -3.84
CA ALA A 139 12.52 -1.26 -3.93
C ALA A 139 12.59 -2.34 -2.82
N ALA A 140 13.76 -2.92 -2.56
CA ALA A 140 13.98 -3.85 -1.46
C ALA A 140 13.68 -3.22 -0.10
N LEU A 141 14.10 -1.96 0.12
CA LEU A 141 13.75 -1.20 1.32
C LEU A 141 12.23 -1.05 1.49
N CYS A 142 11.49 -0.77 0.40
CA CYS A 142 10.02 -0.69 0.45
C CYS A 142 9.40 -2.03 0.86
N GLU A 143 9.92 -3.13 0.33
CA GLU A 143 9.46 -4.47 0.67
C GLU A 143 9.69 -4.76 2.15
N ILE A 144 10.89 -4.52 2.68
CA ILE A 144 11.21 -4.72 4.09
C ILE A 144 10.23 -3.95 4.99
N CYS A 145 9.96 -2.67 4.70
CA CYS A 145 9.00 -1.88 5.47
C CYS A 145 7.57 -2.48 5.45
N SER A 146 7.16 -3.06 4.31
CA SER A 146 5.87 -3.76 4.17
C SER A 146 5.84 -5.06 4.99
N ILE A 147 6.93 -5.82 4.96
CA ILE A 147 7.09 -7.07 5.72
C ILE A 147 7.04 -6.77 7.22
N ASP A 148 7.80 -5.79 7.69
CA ASP A 148 7.85 -5.41 9.10
C ASP A 148 6.50 -4.89 9.59
N SER A 149 5.77 -4.16 8.74
CA SER A 149 4.39 -3.76 9.02
C SER A 149 3.47 -4.97 9.20
N LEU A 150 3.61 -6.01 8.37
CA LEU A 150 2.81 -7.23 8.51
C LEU A 150 3.18 -8.01 9.78
N ILE A 151 4.48 -8.17 10.06
CA ILE A 151 4.97 -8.87 11.26
C ILE A 151 4.51 -8.15 12.52
N SER A 152 4.76 -6.85 12.61
CA SER A 152 4.50 -6.03 13.79
C SER A 152 3.00 -5.88 14.08
N ASN A 153 2.17 -5.73 13.05
CA ASN A 153 0.74 -5.52 13.25
C ASN A 153 -0.08 -6.81 13.37
N PHE A 154 0.38 -7.92 12.78
CA PHE A 154 -0.45 -9.13 12.67
C PHE A 154 0.16 -10.38 13.28
N ILE A 155 1.49 -10.52 13.33
CA ILE A 155 2.12 -11.75 13.83
C ILE A 155 2.52 -11.59 15.30
N LEU A 156 3.36 -10.59 15.61
CA LEU A 156 3.83 -10.35 16.98
C LEU A 156 2.68 -10.15 17.98
N PRO A 157 1.58 -9.44 17.67
CA PRO A 157 0.47 -9.28 18.61
C PRO A 157 -0.25 -10.60 18.92
N LEU A 158 -0.17 -11.60 18.06
CA LEU A 158 -0.78 -12.91 18.31
C LEU A 158 0.12 -13.85 19.12
N GLN A 159 1.42 -13.53 19.22
CA GLN A 159 2.42 -14.31 19.96
C GLN A 159 2.61 -13.85 21.41
N GLY A 160 1.91 -12.79 21.84
CA GLY A 160 2.06 -12.30 23.21
C GLY A 160 1.56 -13.32 24.25
N ASP A 161 2.40 -13.64 25.24
CA ASP A 161 2.07 -14.58 26.33
C ASP A 161 0.80 -14.21 27.12
N HIS A 162 0.42 -12.92 27.11
CA HIS A 162 -0.78 -12.39 27.75
C HIS A 162 -2.06 -12.59 26.92
N ILE A 163 -1.95 -13.11 25.70
CA ILE A 163 -3.03 -13.28 24.73
C ILE A 163 -3.28 -14.75 24.43
N SER A 164 -2.22 -15.56 24.32
CA SER A 164 -2.32 -17.01 24.17
C SER A 164 -2.51 -17.69 25.52
N CYS A 165 -3.65 -18.37 25.74
CA CYS A 165 -3.78 -19.23 26.90
C CYS A 165 -2.90 -20.49 26.76
N ALA A 166 -2.73 -21.27 27.82
CA ALA A 166 -1.91 -22.49 27.82
C ALA A 166 -2.32 -23.52 26.73
N GLU A 167 -3.53 -23.42 26.19
CA GLU A 167 -4.04 -24.26 25.11
C GLU A 167 -3.75 -23.71 23.70
N GLY A 168 -2.98 -22.63 23.57
CA GLY A 168 -2.68 -22.00 22.29
C GLY A 168 -3.87 -21.27 21.67
N ARG A 169 -4.88 -20.89 22.45
CA ARG A 169 -6.04 -20.11 21.98
C ARG A 169 -5.86 -18.62 22.20
N ILE A 170 -6.38 -17.84 21.27
CA ILE A 170 -6.37 -16.37 21.32
C ILE A 170 -7.73 -15.89 21.81
N HIS A 171 -7.74 -15.15 22.93
CA HIS A 171 -8.96 -14.57 23.50
C HIS A 171 -8.98 -13.05 23.30
N CYS A 172 -9.75 -12.57 22.32
CA CYS A 172 -9.91 -11.13 22.11
C CYS A 172 -10.99 -10.53 23.03
N SER A 173 -10.84 -9.26 23.37
CA SER A 173 -11.86 -8.47 24.08
C SER A 173 -12.73 -7.71 23.08
N LEU A 174 -14.05 -7.91 23.14
CA LEU A 174 -15.02 -7.18 22.31
C LEU A 174 -15.57 -5.96 23.05
N ASN A 175 -15.49 -4.79 22.41
CA ASN A 175 -16.18 -3.59 22.81
C ASN A 175 -17.50 -3.48 22.04
N ILE A 176 -18.60 -3.46 22.77
CA ILE A 176 -19.97 -3.37 22.27
C ILE A 176 -20.48 -1.93 22.19
N ASN A 177 -19.81 -0.98 22.84
CA ASN A 177 -20.26 0.40 22.97
C ASN A 177 -19.50 1.31 21.99
N THR A 178 -19.72 1.14 20.69
CA THR A 178 -19.21 2.07 19.67
C THR A 178 -20.32 2.95 19.16
N GLU A 179 -20.00 4.20 18.81
CA GLU A 179 -20.96 5.18 18.30
C GLU A 179 -21.69 4.70 17.04
N THR A 180 -21.02 3.89 16.22
CA THR A 180 -21.58 3.32 14.98
C THR A 180 -22.43 2.08 15.19
N GLY A 181 -22.50 1.55 16.43
CA GLY A 181 -23.16 0.27 16.74
C GLY A 181 -22.39 -0.98 16.29
N ARG A 182 -21.23 -0.84 15.64
CA ARG A 182 -20.35 -1.97 15.30
C ARG A 182 -19.59 -2.48 16.53
N LEU A 183 -19.26 -3.77 16.56
CA LEU A 183 -18.33 -4.29 17.55
C LEU A 183 -16.90 -3.80 17.24
N SER A 184 -16.06 -3.62 18.25
CA SER A 184 -14.61 -3.50 18.06
C SER A 184 -13.81 -4.52 18.88
N ALA A 185 -12.79 -5.12 18.29
CA ALA A 185 -11.95 -6.12 18.95
C ALA A 185 -10.60 -5.51 19.38
N ARG A 186 -10.19 -5.77 20.61
CA ARG A 186 -8.90 -5.36 21.17
C ARG A 186 -8.24 -6.50 21.94
N THR A 187 -6.91 -6.43 22.05
CA THR A 187 -6.09 -7.36 22.83
C THR A 187 -6.33 -8.84 22.45
N PRO A 188 -6.07 -9.27 21.20
CA PRO A 188 -5.59 -8.52 20.03
C PRO A 188 -6.75 -8.04 19.14
N ASN A 189 -6.45 -7.19 18.16
CA ASN A 189 -7.43 -6.79 17.15
C ASN A 189 -7.57 -7.88 16.07
N LEU A 190 -8.65 -8.65 16.13
CA LEU A 190 -8.96 -9.70 15.15
C LEU A 190 -9.79 -9.21 13.95
N GLN A 191 -10.17 -7.93 13.90
CA GLN A 191 -10.99 -7.39 12.81
C GLN A 191 -10.15 -6.91 11.63
N ASN A 192 -8.96 -6.38 11.89
CA ASN A 192 -8.11 -5.76 10.87
C ASN A 192 -7.15 -6.72 10.17
N GLN A 193 -7.43 -8.03 10.20
CA GLN A 193 -6.58 -9.04 9.55
C GLN A 193 -6.46 -8.77 8.04
N PRO A 194 -5.27 -9.01 7.44
CA PRO A 194 -5.03 -8.71 6.03
C PRO A 194 -6.11 -9.34 5.15
N ALA A 195 -6.55 -8.61 4.13
CA ALA A 195 -7.50 -9.13 3.16
C ALA A 195 -6.90 -10.36 2.45
N LEU A 196 -7.73 -11.32 2.06
CA LEU A 196 -7.28 -12.56 1.41
C LEU A 196 -6.32 -12.32 0.25
N GLU A 197 -6.58 -11.33 -0.60
CA GLU A 197 -5.72 -11.04 -1.76
C GLU A 197 -4.38 -10.39 -1.37
N LYS A 198 -4.28 -9.85 -0.16
CA LYS A 198 -3.12 -9.13 0.37
C LYS A 198 -2.40 -9.90 1.49
N ASP A 199 -2.90 -11.09 1.83
CA ASP A 199 -2.35 -11.92 2.89
C ASP A 199 -1.14 -12.72 2.37
N ARG A 200 -0.06 -12.01 2.04
CA ARG A 200 1.18 -12.59 1.48
C ARG A 200 1.73 -13.74 2.31
N TYR A 201 1.62 -13.63 3.64
CA TYR A 201 2.12 -14.60 4.60
C TYR A 201 1.09 -15.61 5.06
N ARG A 202 -0.11 -15.60 4.47
CA ARG A 202 -1.19 -16.52 4.81
C ARG A 202 -1.48 -16.52 6.32
N ILE A 203 -1.42 -15.34 6.96
CA ILE A 203 -1.69 -15.14 8.39
C ILE A 203 -3.03 -15.76 8.78
N ARG A 204 -4.03 -15.69 7.90
CA ARG A 204 -5.35 -16.32 8.14
C ARG A 204 -5.29 -17.84 8.25
N GLN A 205 -4.33 -18.51 7.61
CA GLN A 205 -4.16 -19.96 7.72
C GLN A 205 -3.64 -20.40 9.11
N ALA A 206 -3.08 -19.48 9.90
CA ALA A 206 -2.69 -19.77 11.27
C ALA A 206 -3.90 -19.96 12.21
N PHE A 207 -5.08 -19.46 11.82
CA PHE A 207 -6.32 -19.65 12.58
C PHE A 207 -6.95 -20.98 12.20
N VAL A 208 -6.78 -21.98 13.05
CA VAL A 208 -7.30 -23.34 12.85
C VAL A 208 -8.42 -23.65 13.83
N ALA A 209 -9.35 -24.50 13.40
CA ALA A 209 -10.33 -25.09 14.31
C ALA A 209 -9.63 -25.99 15.33
N ALA A 210 -10.20 -26.11 16.53
CA ALA A 210 -9.77 -27.14 17.47
C ALA A 210 -9.99 -28.54 16.87
N PRO A 211 -9.20 -29.56 17.27
CA PRO A 211 -9.35 -30.92 16.77
C PRO A 211 -10.80 -31.42 16.82
N GLY A 212 -11.26 -32.06 15.73
CA GLY A 212 -12.64 -32.54 15.59
C GLY A 212 -13.67 -31.48 15.19
N ASN A 213 -13.26 -30.22 14.99
CA ASN A 213 -14.14 -29.13 14.57
C ASN A 213 -13.75 -28.55 13.20
N SER A 214 -14.65 -27.78 12.60
CA SER A 214 -14.44 -27.03 11.37
C SER A 214 -14.76 -25.55 11.58
N LEU A 215 -13.99 -24.65 10.95
CA LEU A 215 -14.32 -23.23 10.89
C LEU A 215 -15.30 -22.98 9.75
N ILE A 216 -16.44 -22.36 10.06
CA ILE A 216 -17.43 -21.93 9.08
C ILE A 216 -17.40 -20.41 9.04
N VAL A 217 -17.17 -19.85 7.84
CA VAL A 217 -17.19 -18.41 7.60
C VAL A 217 -18.47 -18.08 6.84
N ALA A 218 -19.29 -17.21 7.42
CA ALA A 218 -20.45 -16.62 6.77
C ALA A 218 -20.27 -15.11 6.76
N ASP A 219 -20.26 -14.52 5.56
CA ASP A 219 -20.28 -13.08 5.39
C ASP A 219 -21.66 -12.65 4.88
N TYR A 220 -22.08 -11.44 5.25
CA TYR A 220 -23.29 -10.85 4.69
C TYR A 220 -23.03 -10.54 3.21
N GLY A 221 -23.38 -11.50 2.36
CA GLY A 221 -23.49 -11.25 0.93
C GLY A 221 -24.41 -10.05 0.72
N GLN A 222 -23.99 -9.11 -0.13
CA GLN A 222 -24.82 -7.94 -0.45
C GLN A 222 -26.13 -8.45 -1.05
N ALA A 223 -27.20 -8.48 -0.25
CA ALA A 223 -28.50 -9.05 -0.58
C ALA A 223 -29.19 -8.40 -1.79
N GLY A 224 -28.58 -7.40 -2.42
CA GLY A 224 -29.07 -6.74 -3.61
C GLY A 224 -28.37 -7.11 -4.91
N GLY A 225 -27.22 -7.78 -4.94
CA GLY A 225 -26.36 -7.93 -6.14
C GLY A 225 -25.20 -6.91 -6.22
N ASP A 226 -24.56 -6.68 -7.39
CA ASP A 226 -23.40 -5.78 -7.53
C ASP A 226 -23.82 -4.30 -7.51
N PHE A 227 -24.06 -3.80 -6.30
CA PHE A 227 -24.43 -2.41 -6.02
C PHE A 227 -23.43 -1.39 -6.58
N HIS A 228 -22.14 -1.72 -6.59
CA HIS A 228 -21.10 -0.83 -7.11
C HIS A 228 -21.17 -0.72 -8.64
N SER A 229 -21.40 -1.84 -9.34
CA SER A 229 -21.62 -1.85 -10.78
C SER A 229 -22.89 -1.09 -11.18
N ARG A 230 -23.99 -1.23 -10.43
CA ARG A 230 -25.20 -0.43 -10.65
C ARG A 230 -24.96 1.06 -10.45
N THR A 231 -24.22 1.42 -9.41
CA THR A 231 -23.85 2.83 -9.17
C THR A 231 -23.05 3.39 -10.35
N ALA A 232 -22.07 2.64 -10.86
CA ALA A 232 -21.29 3.06 -12.03
C ALA A 232 -22.17 3.20 -13.28
N MET A 233 -23.07 2.24 -13.55
CA MET A 233 -24.05 2.30 -14.63
C MET A 233 -24.95 3.56 -14.56
N ASN A 234 -25.33 3.99 -13.36
CA ASN A 234 -26.15 5.19 -13.18
C ASN A 234 -25.35 6.49 -13.34
N MET A 235 -24.09 6.49 -12.91
CA MET A 235 -23.18 7.63 -13.01
C MET A 235 -22.78 7.92 -14.47
N TYR A 236 -22.55 6.89 -15.28
CA TYR A 236 -21.93 7.02 -16.60
C TYR A 236 -22.83 6.52 -17.73
N GLN A 237 -23.19 7.40 -18.66
CA GLN A 237 -24.12 7.08 -19.75
C GLN A 237 -23.59 5.95 -20.65
N HIS A 238 -22.31 5.99 -21.03
CA HIS A 238 -21.71 4.96 -21.89
C HIS A 238 -21.74 3.55 -21.26
N ILE A 239 -21.71 3.45 -19.92
CA ILE A 239 -21.83 2.16 -19.23
C ILE A 239 -23.29 1.67 -19.30
N ARG A 240 -24.24 2.58 -19.09
CA ARG A 240 -25.67 2.28 -19.23
C ARG A 240 -26.00 1.77 -20.63
N ASP A 241 -25.49 2.46 -21.65
CA ASP A 241 -25.70 2.09 -23.05
C ASP A 241 -25.10 0.70 -23.33
N ALA A 242 -23.88 0.43 -22.85
CA ALA A 242 -23.24 -0.88 -23.00
C ALA A 242 -24.03 -2.04 -22.36
N VAL A 243 -24.67 -1.80 -21.20
CA VAL A 243 -25.56 -2.78 -20.56
C VAL A 243 -26.85 -2.96 -21.38
N GLN A 244 -27.47 -1.88 -21.83
CA GLN A 244 -28.71 -1.91 -22.62
C GLN A 244 -28.53 -2.59 -23.97
N GLU A 245 -27.39 -2.37 -24.62
CA GLU A 245 -26.99 -3.00 -25.88
C GLU A 245 -26.49 -4.45 -25.69
N LYS A 246 -26.50 -4.98 -24.46
CA LYS A 246 -26.02 -6.32 -24.10
C LYS A 246 -24.55 -6.57 -24.47
N LYS A 247 -23.75 -5.50 -24.58
CA LYS A 247 -22.29 -5.59 -24.78
C LYS A 247 -21.58 -6.04 -23.50
N VAL A 248 -22.17 -5.74 -22.34
CA VAL A 248 -21.71 -6.20 -21.02
C VAL A 248 -22.87 -6.67 -20.16
N LEU A 249 -22.59 -7.55 -19.21
CA LEU A 249 -23.55 -8.03 -18.21
C LEU A 249 -23.30 -7.36 -16.85
N LEU A 250 -24.37 -6.89 -16.22
CA LEU A 250 -24.29 -6.34 -14.86
C LEU A 250 -23.96 -7.46 -13.84
N GLU A 251 -24.64 -8.60 -13.98
CA GLU A 251 -24.51 -9.78 -13.14
C GLU A 251 -24.60 -11.02 -14.03
N TRP A 252 -23.91 -12.09 -13.62
CA TRP A 252 -23.97 -13.39 -14.28
C TRP A 252 -23.98 -14.49 -13.24
N HIS A 253 -24.92 -15.42 -13.39
CA HIS A 253 -25.02 -16.62 -12.59
C HIS A 253 -24.76 -17.81 -13.52
N PRO A 254 -23.63 -18.53 -13.36
CA PRO A 254 -23.33 -19.67 -14.21
C PRO A 254 -24.39 -20.76 -14.02
N GLN A 255 -24.90 -21.28 -15.12
CA GLN A 255 -25.73 -22.48 -15.15
C GLN A 255 -24.86 -23.72 -15.35
N PRO A 256 -25.32 -24.93 -14.99
CA PRO A 256 -24.59 -26.17 -15.24
C PRO A 256 -24.11 -26.25 -16.70
N GLY A 257 -22.79 -26.45 -16.89
CA GLY A 257 -22.16 -26.49 -18.22
C GLY A 257 -21.70 -25.14 -18.78
N GLN A 258 -21.86 -24.02 -18.05
CA GLN A 258 -21.31 -22.72 -18.45
C GLN A 258 -20.07 -22.36 -17.62
N GLU A 259 -18.90 -22.33 -18.26
CA GLU A 259 -17.64 -21.96 -17.60
C GLU A 259 -17.36 -20.45 -17.62
N LYS A 260 -17.88 -19.72 -18.60
CA LYS A 260 -17.63 -18.29 -18.80
C LYS A 260 -18.91 -17.55 -19.23
N PRO A 261 -19.03 -16.25 -18.88
CA PRO A 261 -20.16 -15.46 -19.31
C PRO A 261 -20.15 -15.24 -20.83
N PRO A 262 -21.32 -15.11 -21.48
CA PRO A 262 -21.42 -14.94 -22.94
C PRO A 262 -20.86 -13.59 -23.42
N VAL A 263 -20.83 -12.59 -22.54
CA VAL A 263 -20.20 -11.29 -22.75
C VAL A 263 -19.51 -10.85 -21.46
N PRO A 264 -18.53 -9.93 -21.49
CA PRO A 264 -17.83 -9.48 -20.29
C PRO A 264 -18.77 -8.94 -19.22
N LEU A 265 -18.40 -9.11 -17.95
CA LEU A 265 -19.10 -8.42 -16.86
C LEU A 265 -18.72 -6.95 -16.84
N LEU A 266 -19.65 -6.08 -16.43
CA LEU A 266 -19.42 -4.65 -16.25
C LEU A 266 -18.21 -4.40 -15.35
N LYS A 267 -18.04 -5.19 -14.28
CA LYS A 267 -16.91 -5.07 -13.36
C LYS A 267 -15.55 -5.28 -14.03
N ASP A 268 -15.50 -6.05 -15.11
CA ASP A 268 -14.30 -6.40 -15.85
C ASP A 268 -14.05 -5.38 -16.97
N ALA A 269 -15.09 -4.99 -17.72
CA ALA A 269 -15.01 -4.03 -18.82
C ALA A 269 -14.85 -2.56 -18.37
N PHE A 270 -15.49 -2.18 -17.25
CA PHE A 270 -15.53 -0.82 -16.71
C PHE A 270 -14.98 -0.76 -15.28
N GLY A 271 -13.86 -1.45 -15.05
CA GLY A 271 -13.27 -1.60 -13.73
C GLY A 271 -12.84 -0.26 -13.09
N ALA A 272 -12.41 0.72 -13.87
CA ALA A 272 -11.96 2.02 -13.37
C ALA A 272 -13.12 2.85 -12.81
N GLU A 273 -14.21 2.96 -13.57
CA GLU A 273 -15.45 3.64 -13.19
C GLU A 273 -16.11 2.94 -12.02
N ARG A 274 -16.15 1.60 -12.02
CA ARG A 274 -16.63 0.81 -10.90
C ARG A 274 -15.82 1.06 -9.63
N ARG A 275 -14.49 1.21 -9.72
CA ARG A 275 -13.64 1.58 -8.56
C ARG A 275 -14.00 2.97 -8.03
N LYS A 276 -14.24 3.97 -8.89
CA LYS A 276 -14.70 5.30 -8.48
C LYS A 276 -16.06 5.23 -7.77
N ALA A 277 -17.03 4.51 -8.35
CA ALA A 277 -18.35 4.30 -7.77
C ALA A 277 -18.30 3.54 -6.43
N LYS A 278 -17.47 2.49 -6.33
CA LYS A 278 -17.22 1.75 -5.09
C LYS A 278 -16.68 2.68 -4.01
N MET A 279 -15.66 3.48 -4.33
CA MET A 279 -15.06 4.41 -3.39
C MET A 279 -16.10 5.37 -2.83
N LEU A 280 -16.92 5.99 -3.69
CA LEU A 280 -17.98 6.89 -3.28
C LEU A 280 -19.01 6.22 -2.35
N ASN A 281 -19.47 5.02 -2.70
CA ASN A 281 -20.44 4.27 -1.88
C ASN A 281 -19.96 4.04 -0.44
N PHE A 282 -18.65 3.86 -0.24
CA PHE A 282 -18.10 3.69 1.10
C PHE A 282 -17.70 5.01 1.74
N SER A 283 -17.05 5.90 1.00
CA SER A 283 -16.33 7.02 1.60
C SER A 283 -17.19 8.23 1.90
N ILE A 284 -18.31 8.41 1.20
CA ILE A 284 -19.20 9.56 1.43
C ILE A 284 -19.84 9.49 2.82
N ALA A 285 -20.22 8.30 3.28
CA ALA A 285 -20.72 8.09 4.64
C ALA A 285 -19.68 8.47 5.73
N TYR A 286 -18.39 8.42 5.40
CA TYR A 286 -17.30 8.84 6.29
C TYR A 286 -16.82 10.28 6.02
N GLY A 287 -17.63 11.10 5.34
CA GLY A 287 -17.37 12.54 5.17
C GLY A 287 -16.25 12.87 4.17
N LYS A 288 -15.89 11.96 3.26
CA LYS A 288 -14.81 12.20 2.30
C LYS A 288 -15.18 13.31 1.31
N THR A 289 -14.32 14.32 1.19
CA THR A 289 -14.54 15.50 0.32
C THR A 289 -13.93 15.31 -1.07
N ALA A 290 -14.31 16.20 -2.02
CA ALA A 290 -13.74 16.21 -3.37
C ALA A 290 -12.20 16.35 -3.39
N VAL A 291 -11.62 17.05 -2.41
CA VAL A 291 -10.15 17.18 -2.26
C VAL A 291 -9.52 15.85 -1.83
N GLY A 292 -10.18 15.10 -0.96
CA GLY A 292 -9.74 13.74 -0.61
C GLY A 292 -9.78 12.83 -1.85
N LEU A 293 -10.93 12.80 -2.52
CA LEU A 293 -11.17 11.97 -3.72
C LEU A 293 -10.21 12.30 -4.87
N SER A 294 -9.85 13.57 -5.07
CA SER A 294 -8.91 13.95 -6.12
C SER A 294 -7.53 13.35 -5.91
N ARG A 295 -7.10 13.18 -4.65
CA ARG A 295 -5.83 12.51 -4.31
C ARG A 295 -5.89 11.02 -4.57
N ASP A 296 -6.97 10.33 -4.19
CA ASP A 296 -7.07 8.89 -4.41
C ASP A 296 -7.17 8.53 -5.90
N TRP A 297 -7.90 9.35 -6.67
CA TRP A 297 -8.09 9.13 -8.09
C TRP A 297 -6.95 9.70 -8.95
N LYS A 298 -6.04 10.49 -8.36
CA LYS A 298 -4.96 11.20 -9.05
C LYS A 298 -5.49 12.10 -10.18
N VAL A 299 -6.56 12.84 -9.89
CA VAL A 299 -7.24 13.75 -10.84
C VAL A 299 -7.30 15.16 -10.28
N SER A 300 -7.72 16.12 -11.11
CA SER A 300 -7.97 17.48 -10.64
C SER A 300 -9.12 17.51 -9.62
N VAL A 301 -9.09 18.48 -8.68
CA VAL A 301 -10.21 18.69 -7.74
C VAL A 301 -11.52 18.97 -8.48
N LYS A 302 -11.44 19.61 -9.66
CA LYS A 302 -12.60 19.86 -10.54
C LYS A 302 -13.21 18.55 -11.03
N GLU A 303 -12.41 17.66 -11.60
CA GLU A 303 -12.88 16.35 -12.09
C GLU A 303 -13.45 15.49 -10.95
N ALA A 304 -12.79 15.49 -9.78
CA ALA A 304 -13.30 14.77 -8.61
C ALA A 304 -14.66 15.31 -8.16
N ARG A 305 -14.83 16.64 -8.16
CA ARG A 305 -16.11 17.29 -7.83
C ARG A 305 -17.19 16.95 -8.87
N ASP A 306 -16.86 16.95 -10.16
CA ASP A 306 -17.83 16.62 -11.20
C ASP A 306 -18.24 15.14 -11.16
N THR A 307 -17.30 14.24 -10.87
CA THR A 307 -17.60 12.82 -10.61
C THR A 307 -18.52 12.65 -9.39
N LEU A 308 -18.26 13.40 -8.32
CA LEU A 308 -19.11 13.40 -7.12
C LEU A 308 -20.54 13.88 -7.42
N LYS A 309 -20.71 14.90 -8.28
CA LYS A 309 -22.05 15.35 -8.74
C LYS A 309 -22.81 14.24 -9.47
N LEU A 310 -22.14 13.45 -10.31
CA LEU A 310 -22.78 12.32 -11.00
C LEU A 310 -23.37 11.30 -10.03
N TRP A 311 -22.67 11.04 -8.92
CA TRP A 311 -23.15 10.15 -7.86
C TRP A 311 -24.35 10.72 -7.11
N TYR A 312 -24.29 12.01 -6.72
CA TYR A 312 -25.42 12.68 -6.05
C TYR A 312 -26.66 12.84 -6.94
N ARG A 313 -26.50 12.97 -8.26
CA ARG A 313 -27.63 13.09 -9.20
C ARG A 313 -28.61 11.92 -9.08
N ASP A 314 -28.08 10.74 -8.82
CA ASP A 314 -28.83 9.49 -8.67
C ASP A 314 -29.32 9.25 -7.22
N ARG A 315 -28.80 10.01 -6.25
CA ARG A 315 -29.05 9.82 -4.81
C ARG A 315 -29.41 11.12 -4.12
N LYS A 316 -30.55 11.68 -4.53
CA LYS A 316 -31.04 12.96 -3.99
C LYS A 316 -31.36 12.86 -2.50
N GLU A 317 -31.70 11.67 -2.01
CA GLU A 317 -31.96 11.36 -0.61
C GLU A 317 -30.75 11.61 0.31
N VAL A 318 -29.53 11.65 -0.23
CA VAL A 318 -28.30 11.90 0.56
C VAL A 318 -28.00 13.41 0.68
N LEU A 319 -28.66 14.25 -0.12
CA LEU A 319 -28.48 15.71 -0.09
C LEU A 319 -29.49 16.44 0.81
N ALA A 320 -30.50 15.72 1.33
CA ALA A 320 -31.53 16.25 2.24
C ALA A 320 -31.02 16.26 3.69
#